data_AF-A0A383CA14-F1
#
_entry.id   AF-A0A383CA14-F1
#
_cell.length_a   1.000
_cell.length_b   1.000
_cell.length_c   1.000
_cell.angle_alpha   90.00
_cell.angle_beta   90.00
_cell.angle_gamma   90.00
#
_symmetry.space_group_name_H-M   'P 1'
#
loop_
_entity.id
_entity.type
_entity.pdbx_description
1 polymer ?
#
loop_
_entity_poly.entity_id
_entity_poly.type
_entity_poly.pdbx_seq_one_letter_code
_entity_poly.pdbx_strand_id
1 'polypeptide(L)'
;MIYILVSLAVVIGGFFIIYLFKPKKKKRTDSIYTNALNAMVRGDTRIALNHLRDVVKQDSDHINAYLQMGNILRQDNNEQAAIKIHQSLMVRPNINNEIKLDIHKALALDFEQINDLSRSQQEAELVLKIDKKNQWANEFLLMIFEKQKDWDKATQISKILQRLNKEKDPAQISKFLVFQGMDKLEKGLEIEAIKLFQKA
;
A
#
# COMPACT_ATOMS: atom_id res chain seq x y z
N MET A 1 33.67 -49.59 26.59
CA MET A 1 33.22 -48.38 27.32
C MET A 1 33.18 -47.14 26.41
N ILE A 2 34.25 -46.82 25.69
CA ILE A 2 34.34 -45.66 24.76
C ILE A 2 33.23 -45.61 23.69
N TYR A 3 32.91 -46.74 23.05
CA TYR A 3 31.87 -46.79 22.01
C TYR A 3 30.47 -46.43 22.53
N ILE A 4 30.18 -46.72 23.80
CA ILE A 4 28.89 -46.39 24.43
C ILE A 4 28.78 -44.88 24.63
N LEU A 5 29.84 -44.21 25.09
CA LEU A 5 29.88 -42.76 25.28
C LEU A 5 29.73 -41.98 23.96
N VAL A 6 30.39 -42.45 22.90
CA VAL A 6 30.27 -41.85 21.56
C VAL A 6 28.85 -41.99 21.03
N SER A 7 28.23 -43.17 21.18
CA SER A 7 26.85 -43.39 20.73
C SER A 7 25.85 -42.48 21.47
N LEU A 8 26.06 -42.26 22.77
CA LEU A 8 25.22 -41.40 23.59
C LEU A 8 25.34 -39.92 23.17
N ALA A 9 26.56 -39.47 22.89
CA ALA A 9 26.81 -38.10 22.43
C ALA A 9 26.16 -37.80 21.07
N VAL A 10 26.14 -38.78 20.15
CA VAL A 10 25.47 -38.64 18.85
C VAL A 10 23.95 -38.56 19.01
N VAL A 11 23.37 -39.36 19.90
CA VAL A 11 21.92 -39.32 20.18
C VAL A 11 21.53 -37.97 20.81
N ILE A 12 22.30 -37.49 21.79
CA ILE A 12 22.06 -36.19 22.45
C ILE A 12 22.24 -35.06 21.45
N GLY A 13 23.30 -35.08 20.64
CA GLY A 13 23.57 -34.08 19.61
C GLY A 13 22.48 -34.05 18.53
N GLY A 14 22.02 -35.23 18.08
CA GLY A 14 20.91 -35.34 17.14
C GLY A 14 19.60 -34.81 17.74
N PHE A 15 19.31 -35.11 19.01
CA PHE A 15 18.13 -34.59 19.70
C PHE A 15 18.20 -33.07 19.89
N PHE A 16 19.38 -32.54 20.20
CA PHE A 16 19.65 -31.12 20.35
C PHE A 16 19.50 -30.36 19.02
N ILE A 17 19.98 -30.93 17.92
CA ILE A 17 19.77 -30.39 16.56
C ILE A 17 18.28 -30.41 16.21
N ILE A 18 17.55 -31.52 16.42
CA ILE A 18 16.10 -31.58 16.15
C ILE A 18 15.31 -30.58 17.00
N TYR A 19 15.72 -30.37 18.26
CA TYR A 19 15.10 -29.39 19.15
C TYR A 19 15.36 -27.95 18.68
N LEU A 20 16.57 -27.63 18.23
CA LEU A 20 16.94 -26.32 17.70
C LEU A 20 16.32 -26.03 16.31
N PHE A 21 16.13 -27.06 15.48
CA PHE A 21 15.60 -26.93 14.12
C PHE A 21 14.11 -27.30 14.00
N LYS A 22 13.37 -27.41 15.12
CA LYS A 22 11.94 -27.74 15.09
C LYS A 22 11.17 -26.63 14.35
N PRO A 23 10.55 -26.90 13.18
CA PRO A 23 9.86 -25.87 12.41
C PRO A 23 8.66 -25.33 13.20
N LYS A 24 8.59 -24.00 13.36
CA LYS A 24 7.46 -23.31 14.02
C LYS A 24 6.15 -23.54 13.24
N LYS A 25 5.02 -23.58 13.97
CA LYS A 25 3.66 -23.99 13.54
C LYS A 25 3.03 -23.14 12.40
N LYS A 26 3.56 -23.16 11.17
CA LYS A 26 3.00 -22.40 10.02
C LYS A 26 1.68 -22.94 9.46
N LYS A 27 1.48 -24.26 9.42
CA LYS A 27 0.27 -24.86 8.82
C LYS A 27 -1.06 -24.41 9.44
N ARG A 28 -1.05 -24.00 10.71
CA ARG A 28 -2.29 -23.58 11.40
C ARG A 28 -2.67 -22.16 11.05
N THR A 29 -1.71 -21.25 10.88
CA THR A 29 -1.97 -19.85 10.53
C THR A 29 -2.47 -19.71 9.11
N ASP A 30 -1.96 -20.51 8.17
CA ASP A 30 -2.42 -20.52 6.77
C ASP A 30 -3.91 -20.83 6.65
N SER A 31 -4.40 -21.82 7.41
CA SER A 31 -5.82 -22.18 7.44
C SER A 31 -6.70 -21.06 8.02
N ILE A 32 -6.27 -20.42 9.11
CA ILE A 32 -7.02 -19.31 9.72
C ILE A 32 -7.02 -18.09 8.80
N TYR A 33 -5.88 -17.80 8.14
CA TYR A 33 -5.77 -16.73 7.17
C TYR A 33 -6.70 -16.96 5.97
N THR A 34 -6.77 -18.19 5.47
CA THR A 34 -7.73 -18.57 4.41
C THR A 34 -9.18 -18.32 4.84
N ASN A 35 -9.53 -18.64 6.09
CA ASN A 35 -10.85 -18.34 6.63
C ASN A 35 -11.13 -16.83 6.71
N ALA A 36 -10.12 -16.02 7.05
CA ALA A 36 -10.22 -14.57 7.00
C ALA A 36 -10.53 -14.08 5.59
N LEU A 37 -9.78 -14.55 4.58
CA LEU A 37 -9.99 -14.17 3.18
C LEU A 37 -11.39 -14.58 2.69
N ASN A 38 -11.85 -15.78 3.02
CA ASN A 38 -13.19 -16.24 2.68
C ASN A 38 -14.28 -15.36 3.32
N ALA A 39 -14.08 -14.92 4.57
CA ALA A 39 -14.97 -13.97 5.22
C ALA A 39 -14.97 -12.60 4.53
N MET A 40 -13.80 -12.09 4.12
CA MET A 40 -13.70 -10.84 3.35
C MET A 40 -14.46 -10.92 2.03
N VAL A 41 -14.35 -12.04 1.30
CA VAL A 41 -15.07 -12.26 0.03
C VAL A 41 -16.59 -12.23 0.23
N ARG A 42 -17.09 -12.70 1.38
CA ARG A 42 -18.52 -12.62 1.72
C ARG A 42 -18.95 -11.26 2.27
N GLY A 43 -18.02 -10.34 2.50
CA GLY A 43 -18.30 -9.05 3.15
C GLY A 43 -18.40 -9.13 4.68
N ASP A 44 -18.06 -10.26 5.30
CA ASP A 44 -18.12 -10.48 6.74
C ASP A 44 -16.91 -9.83 7.46
N THR A 45 -16.75 -8.50 7.40
CA THR A 45 -15.56 -7.77 7.89
C THR A 45 -15.22 -8.07 9.35
N ARG A 46 -16.23 -8.16 10.23
CA ARG A 46 -16.05 -8.51 11.64
C ARG A 46 -15.47 -9.92 11.83
N ILE A 47 -15.92 -10.89 11.06
CA ILE A 47 -15.43 -12.27 11.12
C ILE A 47 -14.00 -12.33 10.57
N ALA A 48 -13.76 -11.66 9.44
CA ALA A 48 -12.43 -11.54 8.87
C ALA A 48 -11.44 -10.93 9.87
N LEU A 49 -11.80 -9.82 10.51
CA LEU A 49 -10.95 -9.14 11.49
C LEU A 49 -10.63 -10.03 12.70
N ASN A 50 -11.58 -10.85 13.16
CA ASN A 50 -11.34 -11.82 14.24
C ASN A 50 -10.34 -12.90 13.82
N HIS A 51 -10.51 -13.50 12.64
CA HIS A 51 -9.56 -14.48 12.12
C HIS A 51 -8.17 -13.87 11.90
N LEU A 52 -8.08 -12.66 11.37
CA LEU A 52 -6.78 -11.98 11.21
C LEU A 52 -6.10 -11.70 12.54
N ARG A 53 -6.84 -11.29 13.58
CA ARG A 53 -6.31 -11.16 14.95
C ARG A 53 -5.73 -12.48 15.46
N ASP A 54 -6.40 -13.59 15.17
CA ASP A 54 -5.91 -14.92 15.57
C ASP A 54 -4.67 -15.36 14.79
N VAL A 55 -4.54 -14.96 13.53
CA VAL A 55 -3.31 -15.16 12.73
C VAL A 55 -2.16 -14.40 13.37
N VAL A 56 -2.28 -13.09 13.56
CA VAL A 56 -1.16 -12.26 14.05
C VAL A 56 -0.77 -12.56 15.50
N LYS A 57 -1.70 -13.09 16.32
CA LYS A 57 -1.40 -13.61 17.67
C LYS A 57 -0.53 -14.87 17.64
N GLN A 58 -0.69 -15.71 16.61
CA GLN A 58 0.06 -16.97 16.47
C GLN A 58 1.34 -16.81 15.64
N ASP A 59 1.33 -15.90 14.68
CA ASP A 59 2.44 -15.55 13.81
C ASP A 59 2.53 -14.04 13.67
N SER A 60 3.33 -13.42 14.54
CA SER A 60 3.58 -11.99 14.54
C SER A 60 4.36 -11.53 13.29
N ASP A 61 4.88 -12.44 12.47
CA ASP A 61 5.61 -12.14 11.24
C ASP A 61 4.73 -12.22 9.98
N HIS A 62 3.43 -12.52 10.15
CA HIS A 62 2.48 -12.65 9.04
C HIS A 62 2.05 -11.28 8.46
N ILE A 63 2.92 -10.68 7.65
CA ILE A 63 2.74 -9.32 7.08
C ILE A 63 1.38 -9.13 6.40
N ASN A 64 0.97 -10.09 5.55
CA ASN A 64 -0.29 -10.00 4.82
C ASN A 64 -1.52 -9.96 5.74
N ALA A 65 -1.44 -10.51 6.96
CA ALA A 65 -2.56 -10.46 7.89
C ALA A 65 -2.68 -9.06 8.50
N TYR A 66 -1.56 -8.45 8.90
CA TYR A 66 -1.54 -7.07 9.35
C TYR A 66 -2.01 -6.09 8.27
N LEU A 67 -1.59 -6.28 7.02
CA LEU A 67 -2.03 -5.45 5.90
C LEU A 67 -3.56 -5.51 5.72
N GLN A 68 -4.15 -6.70 5.72
CA GLN A 68 -5.61 -6.82 5.63
C GLN A 68 -6.35 -6.31 6.88
N MET A 69 -5.75 -6.43 8.07
CA MET A 69 -6.32 -5.83 9.28
C MET A 69 -6.38 -4.31 9.17
N GLY A 70 -5.30 -3.67 8.74
CA GLY A 70 -5.28 -2.21 8.56
C GLY A 70 -6.30 -1.76 7.51
N ASN A 71 -6.43 -2.48 6.39
CA ASN A 71 -7.45 -2.21 5.38
C ASN A 71 -8.88 -2.27 5.93
N ILE A 72 -9.22 -3.30 6.72
CA ILE A 72 -10.54 -3.41 7.34
C ILE A 72 -10.77 -2.28 8.35
N LEU A 73 -9.76 -1.96 9.17
CA LEU A 73 -9.87 -0.86 10.15
C LEU A 73 -10.08 0.50 9.47
N ARG A 74 -9.44 0.73 8.32
CA ARG A 74 -9.68 1.92 7.49
C ARG A 74 -11.16 1.98 7.06
N GLN A 75 -11.70 0.87 6.56
CA GLN A 75 -13.12 0.78 6.14
C GLN A 75 -14.11 0.97 7.31
N ASP A 76 -13.75 0.54 8.51
CA ASP A 76 -14.55 0.68 9.73
C ASP A 76 -14.40 2.07 10.41
N ASN A 77 -13.84 3.07 9.72
CA ASN A 77 -13.55 4.43 10.25
C ASN A 77 -12.65 4.43 11.49
N ASN A 78 -11.75 3.47 11.60
CA ASN A 78 -10.72 3.43 12.64
C ASN A 78 -9.36 3.83 12.04
N GLU A 79 -9.30 5.05 11.49
CA GLU A 79 -8.18 5.49 10.65
C GLU A 79 -6.85 5.47 11.41
N GLN A 80 -6.86 5.93 12.66
CA GLN A 80 -5.66 5.97 13.49
C GLN A 80 -5.08 4.59 13.76
N ALA A 81 -5.92 3.56 13.92
CA ALA A 81 -5.45 2.20 14.07
C ALA A 81 -4.93 1.63 12.75
N ALA A 82 -5.59 1.93 11.62
CA ALA A 82 -5.12 1.54 10.29
C ALA A 82 -3.72 2.08 9.99
N ILE A 83 -3.52 3.40 10.17
CA ILE A 83 -2.24 4.08 9.97
C ILE A 83 -1.15 3.44 10.84
N LYS A 84 -1.43 3.25 12.14
CA LYS A 84 -0.46 2.65 13.07
C LYS A 84 -0.06 1.25 12.63
N ILE A 85 -1.01 0.41 12.20
CA ILE A 85 -0.72 -0.93 11.72
C ILE A 85 0.14 -0.87 10.46
N HIS A 86 -0.23 -0.10 9.44
CA HIS A 86 0.54 -0.05 8.20
C HIS A 86 1.94 0.57 8.40
N GLN A 87 2.08 1.61 9.22
CA GLN A 87 3.39 2.18 9.58
C GLN A 87 4.27 1.16 10.32
N SER A 88 3.69 0.33 11.19
CA SER A 88 4.45 -0.71 11.88
C SER A 88 5.01 -1.77 10.94
N LEU A 89 4.46 -1.92 9.74
CA LEU A 89 5.00 -2.83 8.74
C LEU A 89 6.27 -2.28 8.09
N MET A 90 6.41 -0.95 7.95
CA MET A 90 7.59 -0.34 7.31
C MET A 90 8.91 -0.58 8.06
N VAL A 91 8.86 -0.79 9.38
CA VAL A 91 10.06 -1.03 10.19
C VAL A 91 10.52 -2.49 10.18
N ARG A 92 9.78 -3.39 9.52
CA ARG A 92 10.15 -4.82 9.47
C ARG A 92 11.34 -5.03 8.54
N PRO A 93 12.32 -5.87 8.91
CA PRO A 93 13.42 -6.20 8.03
C PRO A 93 12.97 -7.08 6.86
N ASN A 94 13.74 -7.07 5.76
CA ASN A 94 13.61 -8.01 4.64
C ASN A 94 12.26 -8.02 3.89
N ILE A 95 11.56 -6.88 3.87
CA ILE A 95 10.34 -6.73 3.06
C ILE A 95 10.71 -6.62 1.58
N ASN A 96 10.12 -7.48 0.75
CA ASN A 96 10.30 -7.43 -0.71
C ASN A 96 9.58 -6.20 -1.31
N ASN A 97 9.85 -5.90 -2.57
CA ASN A 97 9.29 -4.71 -3.23
C ASN A 97 7.77 -4.80 -3.42
N GLU A 98 7.21 -5.99 -3.62
CA GLU A 98 5.76 -6.19 -3.79
C GLU A 98 4.99 -5.79 -2.52
N ILE A 99 5.44 -6.28 -1.37
CA ILE A 99 4.84 -5.92 -0.08
C ILE A 99 5.07 -4.44 0.26
N LYS A 100 6.24 -3.87 -0.09
CA LYS A 100 6.46 -2.42 0.08
C LYS A 100 5.49 -1.59 -0.75
N LEU A 101 5.23 -1.99 -2.00
CA LEU A 101 4.22 -1.34 -2.84
C LEU A 101 2.87 -1.35 -2.11
N ASP A 102 2.42 -2.51 -1.64
CA ASP A 102 1.14 -2.63 -0.95
C ASP A 102 1.04 -1.81 0.34
N ILE A 103 2.12 -1.75 1.14
CA ILE A 103 2.16 -0.93 2.35
C ILE A 103 2.05 0.57 2.00
N HIS A 104 2.82 1.05 1.02
CA HIS A 104 2.75 2.45 0.59
C HIS A 104 1.38 2.80 -0.01
N LYS A 105 0.77 1.90 -0.79
CA LYS A 105 -0.61 2.08 -1.28
C LYS A 105 -1.60 2.20 -0.11
N ALA A 106 -1.48 1.32 0.89
CA ALA A 106 -2.36 1.31 2.04
C ALA A 106 -2.21 2.60 2.87
N LEU A 107 -0.98 3.07 3.13
CA LEU A 107 -0.73 4.33 3.82
C LEU A 107 -1.23 5.55 3.04
N ALA A 108 -1.06 5.56 1.71
CA ALA A 108 -1.58 6.62 0.86
C ALA A 108 -3.11 6.75 1.00
N LEU A 109 -3.83 5.62 0.99
CA LEU A 109 -5.27 5.57 1.22
C LEU A 109 -5.65 5.98 2.65
N ASP A 110 -4.91 5.53 3.65
CA ASP A 110 -5.19 5.89 5.05
C ASP A 110 -5.05 7.41 5.30
N PHE A 111 -4.00 8.04 4.75
CA PHE A 111 -3.79 9.47 4.88
C PHE A 111 -4.82 10.28 4.10
N GLU A 112 -5.25 9.78 2.94
CA GLU A 112 -6.31 10.41 2.15
C GLU A 112 -7.64 10.42 2.91
N GLN A 113 -7.99 9.34 3.60
CA GLN A 113 -9.23 9.25 4.38
C GLN A 113 -9.32 10.29 5.51
N ILE A 114 -8.18 10.67 6.09
CA ILE A 114 -8.11 11.75 7.10
C ILE A 114 -7.80 13.13 6.49
N ASN A 115 -7.92 13.25 5.16
CA ASN A 115 -7.65 14.47 4.37
C ASN A 115 -6.21 15.01 4.52
N ASP A 116 -5.24 14.17 4.91
CA ASP A 116 -3.82 14.50 4.87
C ASP A 116 -3.25 14.24 3.48
N LEU A 117 -3.60 15.13 2.55
CA LEU A 117 -3.23 15.02 1.14
C LEU A 117 -1.71 15.07 0.92
N SER A 118 -0.95 15.72 1.81
CA SER A 118 0.50 15.83 1.71
C SER A 118 1.18 14.48 1.95
N ARG A 119 0.87 13.83 3.08
CA ARG A 119 1.42 12.49 3.36
C ARG A 119 0.86 11.44 2.41
N SER A 120 -0.42 11.56 2.02
CA SER A 120 -1.02 10.69 1.02
C SER A 120 -0.26 10.72 -0.31
N GLN A 121 0.05 11.92 -0.80
CA GLN A 121 0.85 12.12 -2.02
C GLN A 121 2.24 11.50 -1.88
N GLN A 122 2.94 11.75 -0.77
CA GLN A 122 4.28 11.23 -0.54
C GLN A 122 4.32 9.70 -0.61
N GLU A 123 3.36 9.02 0.01
CA GLU A 123 3.26 7.56 -0.03
C GLU A 123 2.99 7.03 -1.44
N ALA A 124 2.10 7.68 -2.20
CA ALA A 124 1.84 7.31 -3.59
C ALA A 124 3.07 7.55 -4.51
N GLU A 125 3.86 8.60 -4.26
CA GLU A 125 5.13 8.82 -4.96
C GLU A 125 6.17 7.75 -4.63
N LEU A 126 6.18 7.21 -3.40
CA LEU A 126 7.03 6.07 -3.03
C LEU A 126 6.65 4.81 -3.81
N VAL A 127 5.37 4.59 -4.10
CA VAL A 127 4.92 3.51 -5.01
C VAL A 127 5.57 3.68 -6.39
N LEU A 128 5.57 4.90 -6.95
CA LEU A 128 6.20 5.18 -8.25
C LEU A 128 7.74 5.09 -8.25
N LYS A 129 8.39 5.27 -7.10
CA LYS A 129 9.85 5.02 -6.98
C LYS A 129 10.19 3.54 -7.12
N ILE A 130 9.29 2.65 -6.68
CA ILE A 130 9.47 1.20 -6.79
C ILE A 130 9.00 0.71 -8.17
N ASP A 131 7.83 1.14 -8.62
CA ASP A 131 7.25 0.81 -9.92
C ASP A 131 6.80 2.09 -10.66
N LYS A 132 7.66 2.58 -11.54
CA LYS A 132 7.43 3.83 -12.30
C LYS A 132 6.19 3.82 -13.16
N LYS A 133 5.68 2.63 -13.55
CA LYS A 133 4.51 2.48 -14.42
C LYS A 133 3.28 2.01 -13.65
N ASN A 134 3.31 2.08 -12.31
CA ASN A 134 2.21 1.63 -11.50
C ASN A 134 0.93 2.42 -11.82
N GLN A 135 -0.05 1.74 -12.42
CA GLN A 135 -1.28 2.39 -12.88
C GLN A 135 -2.05 3.01 -11.71
N TRP A 136 -2.25 2.24 -10.65
CA TRP A 136 -2.94 2.69 -9.44
C TRP A 136 -2.32 3.97 -8.87
N ALA A 137 -0.99 4.06 -8.76
CA ALA A 137 -0.35 5.24 -8.17
C ALA A 137 -0.49 6.48 -9.05
N ASN A 138 -0.42 6.33 -10.38
CA ASN A 138 -0.66 7.46 -11.28
C ASN A 138 -2.11 7.94 -11.22
N GLU A 139 -3.09 7.03 -11.21
CA GLU A 139 -4.51 7.37 -11.06
C GLU A 139 -4.79 8.05 -9.71
N PHE A 140 -4.21 7.51 -8.64
CA PHE A 140 -4.35 8.05 -7.29
C PHE A 140 -3.71 9.44 -7.18
N LEU A 141 -2.51 9.65 -7.71
CA LEU A 141 -1.86 10.96 -7.74
C LEU A 141 -2.64 11.98 -8.57
N LEU A 142 -3.26 11.58 -9.68
CA LEU A 142 -4.15 12.46 -10.44
C LEU A 142 -5.29 12.97 -9.54
N MET A 143 -5.98 12.07 -8.84
CA MET A 143 -7.04 12.44 -7.89
C MET A 143 -6.52 13.38 -6.79
N ILE A 144 -5.34 13.10 -6.22
CA ILE A 144 -4.75 13.96 -5.17
C ILE A 144 -4.44 15.36 -5.72
N PHE A 145 -3.85 15.47 -6.91
CA PHE A 145 -3.54 16.77 -7.53
C PHE A 145 -4.81 17.55 -7.89
N GLU A 146 -5.86 16.88 -8.34
CA GLU A 146 -7.17 17.53 -8.53
C GLU A 146 -7.75 18.07 -7.21
N LYS A 147 -7.68 17.29 -6.11
CA LYS A 147 -8.13 17.75 -4.78
C LYS A 147 -7.34 18.95 -4.27
N GLN A 148 -6.04 18.98 -4.53
CA GLN A 148 -5.15 20.08 -4.18
C GLN A 148 -5.26 21.28 -5.13
N LYS A 149 -6.00 21.15 -6.25
CA LYS A 149 -6.01 22.10 -7.36
C LYS A 149 -4.62 22.37 -7.96
N ASP A 150 -3.72 21.38 -7.89
CA ASP A 150 -2.41 21.43 -8.55
C ASP A 150 -2.57 21.02 -10.02
N TRP A 151 -3.12 21.93 -10.82
CA TRP A 151 -3.47 21.67 -12.21
C TRP A 151 -2.24 21.41 -13.09
N ASP A 152 -1.08 21.95 -12.71
CA ASP A 152 0.21 21.69 -13.37
C ASP A 152 0.57 20.21 -13.27
N LYS A 153 0.55 19.64 -12.07
CA LYS A 153 0.85 18.22 -11.88
C LYS A 153 -0.27 17.31 -12.37
N ALA A 154 -1.54 17.71 -12.23
CA ALA A 154 -2.66 16.95 -12.79
C ALA A 154 -2.53 16.78 -14.31
N THR A 155 -2.15 17.85 -15.02
CA THR A 155 -1.88 17.80 -16.47
C THR A 155 -0.73 16.86 -16.82
N GLN A 156 0.36 16.89 -16.05
CA GLN A 156 1.53 16.03 -16.27
C GLN A 156 1.18 14.55 -16.09
N ILE A 157 0.49 14.21 -15.00
CA ILE A 157 0.10 12.82 -14.71
C ILE A 157 -0.97 12.32 -15.68
N SER A 158 -1.94 13.14 -16.08
CA SER A 158 -2.92 12.75 -17.10
C SER A 158 -2.24 12.36 -18.41
N LYS A 159 -1.21 13.11 -18.85
CA LYS A 159 -0.40 12.74 -20.03
C LYS A 159 0.36 11.43 -19.84
N ILE A 160 0.83 11.13 -18.62
CA ILE A 160 1.49 9.85 -18.30
C ILE A 160 0.47 8.71 -18.40
N LEU A 161 -0.70 8.84 -17.77
CA LEU A 161 -1.78 7.85 -17.80
C LEU A 161 -2.24 7.53 -19.22
N GLN A 162 -2.48 8.55 -20.04
CA GLN A 162 -2.86 8.37 -21.45
C GLN A 162 -1.82 7.58 -22.25
N ARG A 163 -0.52 7.83 -22.00
CA ARG A 163 0.57 7.04 -22.63
C ARG A 163 0.61 5.61 -22.13
N LEU A 164 0.39 5.38 -20.82
CA LEU A 164 0.40 4.04 -20.23
C LEU A 164 -0.78 3.20 -20.74
N ASN A 165 -1.97 3.80 -20.80
CA ASN A 165 -3.20 3.12 -21.22
C ASN A 165 -3.31 2.99 -22.75
N LYS A 166 -2.45 3.69 -23.51
CA LYS A 166 -2.55 3.83 -24.98
C LYS A 166 -3.90 4.42 -25.42
N GLU A 167 -4.51 5.20 -24.55
CA GLU A 167 -5.77 5.88 -24.76
C GLU A 167 -5.53 7.39 -24.74
N LYS A 168 -6.30 8.14 -25.53
CA LYS A 168 -6.24 9.60 -25.52
C LYS A 168 -7.53 10.12 -24.93
N ASP A 169 -7.39 11.03 -23.98
CA ASP A 169 -8.46 11.86 -23.46
C ASP A 169 -8.03 13.32 -23.55
N PRO A 170 -8.15 13.94 -24.74
CA PRO A 170 -7.83 15.35 -24.91
C PRO A 170 -8.72 16.25 -24.05
N ALA A 171 -9.98 15.85 -23.80
CA ALA A 171 -10.94 16.66 -23.05
C ALA A 171 -10.50 16.86 -21.59
N GLN A 172 -9.98 15.81 -20.94
CA GLN A 172 -9.43 15.94 -19.59
C GLN A 172 -8.22 16.89 -19.55
N ILE A 173 -7.31 16.82 -20.54
CA ILE A 173 -6.16 17.73 -20.60
C ILE A 173 -6.61 19.16 -20.85
N SER A 174 -7.54 19.39 -21.79
CA SER A 174 -8.12 20.71 -22.08
C SER A 174 -8.75 21.32 -20.83
N LYS A 175 -9.51 20.53 -20.06
CA LYS A 175 -10.08 20.96 -18.77
C LYS A 175 -9.02 21.50 -17.81
N PHE A 176 -7.91 20.77 -17.63
CA PHE A 176 -6.83 21.23 -16.74
C PHE A 176 -6.11 22.47 -17.29
N LEU A 177 -5.90 22.56 -18.60
CA LEU A 177 -5.33 23.77 -19.24
C LEU A 177 -6.21 25.00 -19.04
N VAL A 178 -7.53 24.86 -19.10
CA VAL A 178 -8.47 25.94 -18.75
C VAL A 178 -8.32 26.34 -17.29
N PHE A 179 -8.29 25.40 -16.35
CA PHE A 179 -8.11 25.73 -14.93
C PHE A 179 -6.76 26.41 -14.65
N GLN A 180 -5.67 25.96 -15.27
CA GLN A 180 -4.38 26.65 -15.20
C GLN A 180 -4.49 28.08 -15.74
N GLY A 181 -5.19 28.28 -16.87
CA GLY A 181 -5.42 29.59 -17.44
C GLY A 181 -6.21 30.50 -16.49
N MET A 182 -7.24 29.99 -15.84
CA MET A 182 -8.03 30.72 -14.84
C MET A 182 -7.17 31.14 -13.65
N ASP A 183 -6.37 30.24 -13.08
CA ASP A 183 -5.44 30.55 -11.98
C ASP A 183 -4.43 31.63 -12.37
N LYS A 184 -3.98 31.66 -13.64
CA LYS A 184 -3.08 32.69 -14.17
C LYS A 184 -3.77 34.03 -14.33
N LEU A 185 -5.03 34.05 -14.79
CA LEU A 185 -5.84 35.27 -14.85
C LEU A 185 -6.05 35.87 -13.47
N GLU A 186 -6.40 35.07 -12.47
CA GLU A 186 -6.58 35.53 -11.09
C GLU A 186 -5.32 36.19 -10.51
N LYS A 187 -4.14 35.77 -11.00
CA LYS A 187 -2.83 36.33 -10.62
C LYS A 187 -2.39 37.51 -11.50
N GLY A 188 -3.23 37.97 -12.43
CA GLY A 188 -2.92 39.06 -13.37
C GLY A 188 -1.96 38.69 -14.50
N LEU A 189 -1.70 37.40 -14.73
CA LEU A 189 -0.77 36.89 -15.74
C LEU A 189 -1.50 36.60 -17.07
N GLU A 190 -2.10 37.65 -17.66
CA GLU A 190 -3.00 37.52 -18.83
C GLU A 190 -2.35 36.85 -20.04
N ILE A 191 -1.10 37.17 -20.35
CA ILE A 191 -0.38 36.57 -21.48
C ILE A 191 -0.19 35.06 -21.28
N GLU A 192 0.11 34.62 -20.05
CA GLU A 192 0.26 33.20 -19.74
C GLU A 192 -1.09 32.48 -19.82
N ALA A 193 -2.15 33.11 -19.32
CA ALA A 193 -3.50 32.56 -19.39
C ALA A 193 -3.98 32.38 -20.83
N ILE A 194 -3.81 33.40 -21.69
CA ILE A 194 -4.17 33.31 -23.12
C ILE A 194 -3.44 32.15 -23.79
N LYS A 195 -2.14 31.98 -23.52
CA LYS A 195 -1.35 30.86 -24.06
C LYS A 195 -1.88 29.49 -23.58
N LEU A 196 -2.44 29.40 -22.38
CA LEU A 196 -3.03 28.18 -21.86
C LEU A 196 -4.39 27.90 -22.50
N PHE A 197 -5.25 28.91 -22.66
CA PHE A 197 -6.53 28.78 -23.34
C PHE A 197 -6.40 28.41 -24.81
N GLN A 198 -5.39 28.93 -25.52
CA GLN A 198 -5.12 28.55 -26.91
C GLN A 198 -4.64 27.10 -27.06
N LYS A 199 -4.09 26.51 -26.00
CA LYS A 199 -3.63 25.11 -25.99
C LYS A 199 -4.73 24.14 -25.56
N ALA A 200 -5.75 24.63 -24.86
CA ALA A 200 -6.89 23.85 -24.41
C ALA A 200 -7.82 23.54 -25.59
#